data_AF-S8DQ20-F1
#
_entry.id   AF-S8DQ20-F1
#
_cell.length_a   1.000
_cell.length_b   1.000
_cell.length_c   1.000
_cell.angle_alpha   90.00
_cell.angle_beta   90.00
_cell.angle_gamma   90.00
#
_symmetry.space_group_name_H-M   'P 1'
#
loop_
_entity.id
_entity.type
_entity.pdbx_description
1 polymer ?
#
loop_
_entity_poly.entity_id
_entity_poly.type
_entity_poly.pdbx_seq_one_letter_code
_entity_poly.pdbx_strand_id
1 'polypeptide(L)'
;MKAARGSGAVAAVLYALLHLPRDVPLHVVSEKDTLTAPLFKRRQGWEDIGWEGVQGALYVQALINQLRQRCAPTSFGSGTGAHSTPLAQARCQLEDAEHSLDRPTIVAPEKNMTFELSGAKLSSLSQAQAYRCIRAEKTRVARPATERQMLRILANTSAAGQKCATAEDVWVGIRHKDIL
;
A
#
# COMPACT_ATOMS: atom_id res chain seq x y z
N MET A 1 7.54 -0.01 11.32
CA MET A 1 6.89 0.51 10.10
C MET A 1 6.11 1.77 10.46
N LYS A 2 6.52 2.95 9.96
CA LYS A 2 5.70 4.16 10.11
C LYS A 2 4.41 3.95 9.31
N ALA A 3 3.26 3.90 9.98
CA ALA A 3 1.97 3.95 9.31
C ALA A 3 1.96 5.19 8.40
N ALA A 4 1.71 5.00 7.11
CA ALA A 4 1.61 6.11 6.18
C ALA A 4 0.52 7.06 6.70
N ARG A 5 0.85 8.34 6.88
CA ARG A 5 -0.10 9.36 7.37
C ARG A 5 -1.36 9.31 6.48
N GLY A 6 -2.48 8.83 7.03
CA GLY A 6 -3.76 8.65 6.31
C GLY A 6 -4.25 7.21 6.12
N SER A 7 -3.43 6.19 6.42
CA SER A 7 -3.85 4.77 6.27
C SER A 7 -4.98 4.37 7.21
N GLY A 8 -5.06 4.97 8.40
CA GLY A 8 -6.11 4.69 9.39
C GLY A 8 -7.50 5.09 8.91
N ALA A 9 -7.63 6.24 8.24
CA ALA A 9 -8.92 6.68 7.71
C ALA A 9 -9.45 5.76 6.61
N VAL A 10 -8.57 5.30 5.71
CA VAL A 10 -8.93 4.33 4.66
C VAL A 10 -9.39 3.01 5.27
N ALA A 11 -8.68 2.52 6.29
CA ALA A 11 -9.03 1.29 6.99
C ALA A 11 -10.37 1.40 7.75
N ALA A 12 -10.62 2.53 8.41
CA ALA A 12 -11.88 2.78 9.12
C ALA A 12 -13.08 2.80 8.17
N VAL A 13 -12.95 3.47 7.02
CA VAL A 13 -14.02 3.47 6.01
C VAL A 13 -14.20 2.08 5.41
N LEU A 14 -13.11 1.37 5.12
CA LEU A 14 -13.20 -0.01 4.64
C LEU A 14 -13.93 -0.91 5.64
N TYR A 15 -13.60 -0.79 6.93
CA TYR A 15 -14.29 -1.51 8.01
C TYR A 15 -15.79 -1.19 8.01
N ALA A 16 -16.17 0.08 7.94
CA ALA A 16 -17.57 0.49 7.87
C ALA A 16 -18.27 -0.13 6.65
N LEU A 17 -17.62 -0.13 5.49
CA LEU A 17 -18.19 -0.71 4.26
C LEU A 17 -18.39 -2.23 4.33
N LEU A 18 -17.54 -2.95 5.05
CA LEU A 18 -17.66 -4.40 5.22
C LEU A 18 -18.84 -4.78 6.14
N HIS A 19 -19.22 -3.91 7.07
CA HIS A 19 -20.26 -4.19 8.07
C HIS A 19 -21.62 -3.55 7.74
N LEU A 20 -21.63 -2.49 6.92
CA LEU A 20 -22.85 -1.80 6.53
C LEU A 20 -23.51 -2.44 5.30
N PRO A 21 -24.85 -2.49 5.23
CA PRO A 21 -25.54 -2.94 4.03
C PRO A 21 -25.17 -2.09 2.81
N ARG A 22 -25.14 -2.75 1.64
CA ARG A 22 -24.73 -2.15 0.35
C ARG A 22 -25.81 -1.23 -0.25
N ASP A 23 -27.04 -1.39 0.22
CA ASP A 23 -28.24 -0.77 -0.34
C ASP A 23 -28.70 0.47 0.44
N VAL A 24 -27.91 0.90 1.42
CA VAL A 24 -28.21 2.08 2.24
C VAL A 24 -27.27 3.23 1.85
N PRO A 25 -27.78 4.47 1.67
CA PRO A 25 -26.94 5.64 1.43
C PRO A 25 -25.92 5.82 2.56
N LEU A 26 -24.67 6.13 2.20
CA LEU A 26 -23.59 6.34 3.17
C LEU A 26 -22.99 7.73 2.99
N HIS A 27 -22.95 8.51 4.08
CA HIS A 27 -22.22 9.77 4.12
C HIS A 27 -21.00 9.63 5.04
N VAL A 28 -19.81 9.65 4.44
CA VAL A 28 -18.54 9.55 5.17
C VAL A 28 -17.99 10.94 5.39
N VAL A 29 -17.82 11.32 6.65
CA VAL A 29 -17.23 12.60 7.04
C VAL A 29 -15.88 12.36 7.69
N SER A 30 -14.85 13.06 7.21
CA SER A 30 -13.51 13.05 7.80
C SER A 30 -13.07 14.47 8.14
N GLU A 31 -12.40 14.63 9.28
CA GLU A 31 -11.83 15.92 9.70
C GLU A 31 -10.72 16.40 8.75
N LYS A 32 -9.92 15.46 8.23
CA LYS A 32 -8.85 15.73 7.27
C LYS A 32 -9.23 15.21 5.90
N ASP A 33 -8.86 15.96 4.86
CA ASP A 33 -9.01 15.51 3.47
C ASP A 33 -7.93 14.48 3.10
N THR A 34 -8.06 13.27 3.64
CA THR A 34 -7.17 12.14 3.33
C THR A 34 -7.76 11.20 2.26
N LEU A 35 -9.08 11.27 2.04
CA LEU A 35 -9.81 10.34 1.17
C LEU A 35 -10.11 10.93 -0.22
N THR A 36 -10.25 12.25 -0.35
CA THR A 36 -10.72 12.83 -1.63
C THR A 36 -9.66 12.71 -2.71
N ALA A 37 -8.40 12.99 -2.38
CA ALA A 37 -7.29 12.87 -3.33
C ALA A 37 -7.11 11.44 -3.89
N PRO A 38 -7.02 10.38 -3.07
CA PRO A 38 -6.87 9.02 -3.59
C PRO A 38 -8.12 8.52 -4.34
N LEU A 39 -9.34 8.83 -3.87
CA LEU A 39 -10.57 8.29 -4.46
C LEU A 39 -11.03 9.02 -5.73
N PHE A 40 -10.85 10.34 -5.81
CA PHE A 40 -11.41 11.13 -6.91
C PHE A 40 -10.35 11.71 -7.84
N LYS A 41 -9.23 12.21 -7.31
CA LYS A 41 -8.23 12.92 -8.13
C LYS A 41 -7.20 11.98 -8.76
N ARG A 42 -6.72 10.98 -8.00
CA ARG A 42 -5.60 10.12 -8.41
C ARG A 42 -6.03 8.72 -8.85
N ARG A 43 -7.28 8.32 -8.54
CA ARG A 43 -7.80 6.97 -8.79
C ARG A 43 -7.53 6.49 -10.22
N GLN A 44 -7.96 7.25 -11.23
CA GLN A 44 -7.81 6.84 -12.62
C GLN A 44 -6.34 6.64 -13.00
N GLY A 45 -5.48 7.59 -12.65
CA GLY A 45 -4.05 7.50 -12.95
C GLY A 45 -3.37 6.31 -12.24
N TRP A 46 -3.79 5.99 -11.01
CA TRP A 46 -3.28 4.83 -10.28
C TRP A 46 -3.77 3.50 -10.85
N GLU A 47 -5.03 3.43 -11.29
CA GLU A 47 -5.58 2.26 -12.00
C GLU A 47 -4.86 2.06 -13.34
N ASP A 48 -4.60 3.14 -14.08
CA ASP A 48 -3.94 3.10 -15.38
C ASP A 48 -2.49 2.57 -15.30
N ILE A 49 -1.75 2.89 -14.22
CA ILE A 49 -0.39 2.35 -13.97
C ILE A 49 -0.38 1.03 -13.22
N GLY A 50 -1.54 0.43 -12.94
CA GLY A 50 -1.63 -0.82 -12.17
C GLY A 50 -1.09 -0.72 -10.74
N TRP A 51 -1.22 0.47 -10.14
CA TRP A 51 -0.83 0.76 -8.75
C TRP A 51 0.66 0.65 -8.43
N GLU A 52 1.52 0.68 -9.45
CA GLU A 52 2.97 0.66 -9.28
C GLU A 52 3.46 1.84 -8.42
N GLY A 53 4.23 1.55 -7.36
CA GLY A 53 4.84 2.57 -6.49
C GLY A 53 3.86 3.32 -5.57
N VAL A 54 2.59 2.95 -5.53
CA VAL A 54 1.58 3.61 -4.68
C VAL A 54 1.65 3.08 -3.25
N GLN A 55 1.97 3.97 -2.30
CA GLN A 55 2.00 3.61 -0.88
C GLN A 55 0.59 3.32 -0.36
N GLY A 56 0.41 2.19 0.32
CA GLY A 56 -0.90 1.79 0.85
C GLY A 56 -1.91 1.36 -0.24
N ALA A 57 -1.45 1.07 -1.46
CA ALA A 57 -2.29 0.69 -2.59
C ALA A 57 -3.31 -0.39 -2.24
N LEU A 58 -2.90 -1.43 -1.51
CA LEU A 58 -3.75 -2.57 -1.18
C LEU A 58 -5.04 -2.19 -0.42
N TYR A 59 -4.96 -1.25 0.54
CA TYR A 59 -6.15 -0.79 1.27
C TYR A 59 -7.01 0.15 0.42
N VAL A 60 -6.39 1.01 -0.38
CA VAL A 60 -7.13 1.92 -1.27
C VAL A 60 -7.84 1.15 -2.38
N GLN A 61 -7.19 0.12 -2.94
CA GLN A 61 -7.79 -0.81 -3.89
C GLN A 61 -8.96 -1.56 -3.27
N ALA A 62 -8.81 -2.10 -2.07
CA ALA A 62 -9.90 -2.76 -1.35
C ALA A 62 -11.08 -1.81 -1.11
N LEU A 63 -10.80 -0.58 -0.67
CA LEU A 63 -11.81 0.45 -0.49
C LEU A 63 -12.56 0.75 -1.79
N ILE A 64 -11.86 1.00 -2.89
CA ILE A 64 -12.49 1.27 -4.20
C ILE A 64 -13.30 0.06 -4.67
N ASN A 65 -12.78 -1.15 -4.46
CA ASN A 65 -13.46 -2.38 -4.82
C ASN A 65 -14.77 -2.56 -4.05
N GLN A 66 -14.78 -2.27 -2.74
CA GLN A 66 -16.00 -2.31 -1.93
C GLN A 66 -16.97 -1.19 -2.32
N LEU A 67 -16.49 0.02 -2.63
CA LEU A 67 -17.32 1.13 -3.10
C LEU A 67 -18.03 0.80 -4.43
N ARG A 68 -17.35 0.13 -5.36
CA ARG A 68 -17.93 -0.31 -6.65
C ARG A 68 -19.04 -1.35 -6.49
N GLN A 69 -19.04 -2.10 -5.39
CA GLN A 69 -20.05 -3.11 -5.10
C GLN A 69 -21.33 -2.54 -4.48
N ARG A 70 -21.32 -1.26 -4.08
CA ARG A 70 -22.50 -0.62 -3.48
C ARG A 70 -23.47 -0.20 -4.57
N CYS A 71 -24.77 -0.38 -4.32
CA CYS A 71 -25.83 0.10 -5.19
C CYS A 71 -26.41 1.44 -4.72
N ALA A 72 -26.20 1.81 -3.46
CA ALA A 72 -26.66 3.07 -2.88
C ALA A 72 -25.61 4.19 -2.98
N PRO A 73 -26.05 5.46 -3.07
CA PRO A 73 -25.15 6.61 -3.19
C PRO A 73 -24.25 6.73 -1.95
N THR A 74 -22.95 6.89 -2.20
CA THR A 74 -21.95 7.13 -1.16
C THR A 74 -21.30 8.49 -1.40
N SER A 75 -21.39 9.37 -0.41
CA SER A 75 -20.85 10.74 -0.47
C SER A 75 -19.77 10.95 0.59
N PHE A 76 -18.81 11.81 0.27
CA PHE A 76 -17.68 12.14 1.13
C PHE A 76 -17.70 13.64 1.45
N GLY A 77 -17.53 13.98 2.72
CA GLY A 77 -17.57 15.34 3.22
C GLY A 77 -16.38 15.67 4.11
N SER A 78 -16.05 16.96 4.16
CA SER A 78 -15.13 17.52 5.15
C SER A 78 -15.88 17.80 6.46
N GLY A 79 -15.22 17.56 7.59
CA GLY A 79 -15.77 17.74 8.94
C GLY A 79 -16.10 19.17 9.39
N THR A 80 -16.00 20.15 8.49
CA THR A 80 -16.20 21.56 8.81
C THR A 80 -17.69 21.93 8.87
N GLY A 81 -18.07 22.82 9.79
CA GLY A 81 -19.43 23.36 9.89
C GLY A 81 -20.40 22.39 10.56
N ALA A 82 -21.49 22.02 9.88
CA ALA A 82 -22.60 21.23 10.43
C ALA A 82 -22.20 19.85 10.99
N HIS A 83 -21.04 19.31 10.58
CA HIS A 83 -20.53 18.02 11.04
C HIS A 83 -19.49 18.13 12.17
N SER A 84 -19.23 19.33 12.70
CA SER A 84 -18.29 19.56 13.79
C SER A 84 -18.71 18.87 15.10
N THR A 85 -19.98 19.01 15.51
CA THR A 85 -20.48 18.41 16.76
C THR A 85 -20.46 16.87 16.73
N PRO A 86 -20.95 16.19 15.67
CA PRO A 86 -20.85 14.74 15.58
C PRO A 86 -19.40 14.23 15.56
N LEU A 87 -18.48 14.95 14.91
CA LEU A 87 -17.06 14.59 14.92
C LEU A 87 -16.42 14.75 16.29
N ALA A 88 -16.78 15.80 17.04
CA ALA A 88 -16.30 15.97 18.41
C ALA A 88 -16.78 14.82 19.31
N GLN A 89 -18.03 14.39 19.18
CA GLN A 89 -18.55 13.22 19.89
C GLN A 89 -17.81 11.94 19.51
N ALA A 90 -17.59 11.71 18.22
CA ALA A 90 -16.83 10.54 17.73
C ALA A 90 -15.38 10.54 18.25
N ARG A 91 -14.77 11.71 18.44
CA ARG A 91 -13.44 11.84 19.05
C ARG A 91 -13.45 11.45 20.52
N CYS A 92 -14.41 11.92 21.31
CA CYS A 92 -14.51 11.50 22.71
C CYS A 92 -14.71 9.98 22.81
N GLN A 93 -15.57 9.40 21.96
CA GLN A 93 -15.77 7.95 21.92
C GLN A 93 -14.51 7.18 21.53
N LEU A 94 -13.71 7.73 20.62
CA LEU A 94 -12.42 7.13 20.24
C LEU A 94 -11.45 7.17 21.42
N GLU A 95 -11.33 8.31 22.10
CA GLU A 95 -10.47 8.47 23.28
C GLU A 95 -10.89 7.47 24.38
N ASP A 96 -12.18 7.34 24.68
CA ASP A 96 -12.69 6.38 25.65
C ASP A 96 -12.39 4.91 25.24
N ALA A 97 -12.53 4.60 23.94
CA ALA A 97 -12.26 3.27 23.40
C ALA A 97 -10.77 2.93 23.39
N GLU A 98 -9.88 3.90 23.12
CA GLU A 98 -8.42 3.69 23.14
C GLU A 98 -7.90 3.27 24.51
N HIS A 99 -8.51 3.76 25.59
CA HIS A 99 -8.19 3.33 26.96
C HIS A 99 -8.68 1.91 27.28
N SER A 100 -9.63 1.40 26.50
CA SER A 100 -10.31 0.12 26.73
C SER A 100 -9.78 -1.02 25.83
N LEU A 101 -8.98 -0.71 24.82
CA LEU A 101 -8.53 -1.66 23.79
C LEU A 101 -7.09 -2.10 24.03
N ASP A 102 -6.89 -3.37 24.40
CA ASP A 102 -5.56 -3.98 24.58
C ASP A 102 -4.83 -4.22 23.24
N ARG A 103 -5.54 -4.25 22.11
CA ARG A 103 -4.96 -4.54 20.78
C ARG A 103 -5.68 -3.83 19.63
N PRO A 104 -4.95 -3.29 18.62
CA PRO A 104 -5.57 -2.68 17.45
C PRO A 104 -6.31 -3.72 16.59
N THR A 105 -7.53 -3.39 16.18
CA THR A 105 -8.31 -4.16 15.21
C THR A 105 -7.66 -4.08 13.83
N ILE A 106 -7.30 -5.23 13.26
CA ILE A 106 -6.74 -5.33 11.91
C ILE A 106 -7.91 -5.53 10.93
N VAL A 107 -8.07 -4.59 10.01
CA VAL A 107 -9.08 -4.68 8.95
C VAL A 107 -8.48 -5.44 7.77
N ALA A 108 -9.07 -6.57 7.39
CA ALA A 108 -8.61 -7.30 6.22
C ALA A 108 -8.96 -6.53 4.93
N PRO A 109 -8.01 -6.37 3.99
CA PRO A 109 -8.24 -5.70 2.70
C PRO A 109 -9.01 -6.59 1.73
N GLU A 110 -10.24 -6.94 2.07
CA GLU A 110 -11.08 -7.84 1.28
C GLU A 110 -11.45 -7.22 -0.07
N LYS A 111 -11.27 -8.00 -1.13
CA LYS A 111 -11.57 -7.62 -2.51
C LYS A 111 -12.43 -8.69 -3.16
N ASN A 112 -13.44 -8.26 -3.88
CA ASN A 112 -14.18 -9.09 -4.81
C ASN A 112 -13.48 -9.07 -6.18
N MET A 113 -13.04 -10.24 -6.65
CA MET A 113 -12.31 -10.37 -7.92
C MET A 113 -13.10 -9.86 -9.13
N THR A 114 -14.44 -9.91 -9.09
CA THR A 114 -15.30 -9.40 -10.17
C THR A 114 -15.14 -7.89 -10.39
N PHE A 115 -14.78 -7.14 -9.35
CA PHE A 115 -14.59 -5.68 -9.39
C PHE A 115 -13.12 -5.26 -9.31
N GLU A 116 -12.21 -6.23 -9.30
CA GLU A 116 -10.77 -5.98 -9.29
C GLU A 116 -10.28 -5.72 -10.70
N LEU A 117 -9.85 -4.49 -10.97
CA LEU A 117 -9.12 -4.18 -12.19
C LEU A 117 -7.69 -4.71 -12.01
N SER A 118 -7.39 -5.80 -12.70
CA SER A 118 -6.06 -6.41 -12.70
C SER A 118 -5.13 -5.74 -13.71
N GLY A 119 -3.88 -5.52 -13.30
CA GLY A 119 -2.82 -5.04 -14.18
C GLY A 119 -2.89 -3.54 -14.45
N ALA A 120 -2.12 -3.13 -15.46
CA ALA A 120 -1.99 -1.74 -15.90
C ALA A 120 -2.55 -1.59 -17.31
N LYS A 121 -3.12 -0.43 -17.61
CA LYS A 121 -3.72 -0.15 -18.91
C LYS A 121 -2.62 -0.02 -19.96
N LEU A 122 -2.65 -0.92 -20.96
CA LEU A 122 -1.60 -1.02 -21.98
C LEU A 122 -1.34 0.30 -22.73
N SER A 123 -2.39 1.06 -23.03
CA SER A 123 -2.25 2.33 -23.77
C SER A 123 -1.54 3.44 -22.98
N SER A 124 -1.51 3.34 -21.65
CA SER A 124 -0.85 4.33 -20.76
C SER A 124 0.48 3.82 -20.21
N LEU A 125 0.86 2.57 -20.53
CA LEU A 125 2.02 1.91 -19.96
C LEU A 125 3.28 2.24 -20.77
N SER A 126 4.29 2.84 -20.13
CA SER A 126 5.62 2.93 -20.71
C SER A 126 6.38 1.60 -20.58
N GLN A 127 7.32 1.33 -21.48
CA GLN A 127 8.20 0.16 -21.40
C GLN A 127 8.94 0.08 -20.05
N ALA A 128 9.37 1.22 -19.52
CA ALA A 128 10.03 1.31 -18.21
C ALA A 128 9.09 0.88 -17.07
N GLN A 129 7.84 1.33 -17.08
CA GLN A 129 6.83 0.90 -16.10
C GLN A 129 6.52 -0.60 -16.25
N ALA A 130 6.30 -1.07 -17.48
CA ALA A 130 6.08 -2.48 -17.78
C ALA A 130 7.19 -3.36 -17.17
N TYR A 131 8.44 -2.96 -17.39
CA TYR A 131 9.60 -3.66 -16.86
C TYR A 131 9.63 -3.66 -15.32
N ARG A 132 9.31 -2.53 -14.68
CA ARG A 132 9.23 -2.45 -13.21
C ARG A 132 8.12 -3.31 -12.63
N CYS A 133 6.92 -3.29 -13.22
CA CYS A 133 5.80 -4.13 -12.80
C CYS A 133 6.16 -5.63 -12.88
N ILE A 134 6.68 -6.07 -14.04
CA ILE A 134 7.10 -7.48 -14.24
C ILE A 134 8.21 -7.86 -13.28
N ARG A 135 9.17 -6.94 -13.03
CA ARG A 135 10.23 -7.18 -12.04
C ARG A 135 9.74 -7.26 -10.61
N ALA A 136 8.71 -6.48 -10.24
CA ALA A 136 8.13 -6.51 -8.91
C ALA A 136 7.32 -7.79 -8.67
N GLU A 137 6.62 -8.26 -9.71
CA GLU A 137 5.83 -9.50 -9.67
C GLU A 137 6.71 -10.76 -9.68
N LYS A 138 7.79 -10.75 -10.48
CA LYS A 138 8.72 -11.87 -10.50
C LYS A 138 9.58 -11.87 -9.24
N THR A 139 9.34 -12.84 -8.37
CA THR A 139 10.28 -13.18 -7.30
C THR A 139 11.67 -13.37 -7.90
N ARG A 140 12.67 -12.65 -7.36
CA ARG A 140 14.04 -12.75 -7.82
C ARG A 140 14.56 -14.13 -7.43
N VAL A 141 14.41 -15.10 -8.31
CA VAL A 141 15.03 -16.41 -8.15
C VAL A 141 16.53 -16.19 -8.21
N ALA A 142 17.19 -16.40 -7.08
CA ALA A 142 18.64 -16.36 -7.03
C ALA A 142 19.17 -17.47 -7.94
N ARG A 143 20.13 -17.11 -8.82
CA ARG A 143 20.71 -18.08 -9.73
C ARG A 143 21.65 -18.98 -8.91
N PRO A 144 21.46 -20.32 -8.89
CA PRO A 144 22.25 -21.21 -8.03
C PRO A 144 23.76 -21.14 -8.28
N ALA A 145 24.17 -20.84 -9.52
CA ALA A 145 25.58 -20.63 -9.85
C ALA A 145 26.13 -19.34 -9.23
N THR A 146 25.36 -18.25 -9.24
CA THR A 146 25.74 -16.96 -8.67
C THR A 146 25.81 -17.03 -7.16
N GLU A 147 24.89 -17.73 -6.49
CA GLU A 147 24.97 -17.95 -5.04
C GLU A 147 26.20 -18.76 -4.65
N ARG A 148 26.47 -19.88 -5.33
CA ARG A 148 27.68 -20.68 -5.07
C ARG A 148 28.96 -19.87 -5.25
N GLN A 149 29.02 -19.04 -6.29
CA GLN A 149 30.19 -18.19 -6.51
C GLN A 149 30.31 -17.10 -5.46
N MET A 150 29.19 -16.48 -5.05
CA MET A 150 29.17 -15.48 -3.97
C MET A 150 29.65 -16.10 -2.65
N LEU A 151 29.17 -17.30 -2.30
CA LEU A 151 29.62 -18.03 -1.11
C LEU A 151 31.13 -18.32 -1.15
N ARG A 152 31.67 -18.71 -2.31
CA ARG A 152 33.12 -18.90 -2.49
C ARG A 152 33.91 -17.61 -2.28
N ILE A 153 33.43 -16.50 -2.85
CA ILE A 153 34.09 -15.19 -2.69
C ILE A 153 34.08 -14.78 -1.22
N LEU A 154 32.94 -14.89 -0.53
CA LEU A 154 32.82 -14.56 0.90
C LEU A 154 33.68 -15.47 1.80
N ALA A 155 33.77 -16.76 1.47
CA ALA A 155 34.66 -17.69 2.17
C ALA A 155 36.14 -17.30 1.97
N ASN A 156 36.53 -16.90 0.77
CA ASN A 156 37.90 -16.47 0.48
C ASN A 156 38.25 -15.12 1.13
N THR A 157 37.33 -14.13 1.11
CA THR A 157 37.57 -12.83 1.74
C THR A 157 37.64 -12.93 3.25
N SER A 158 36.82 -13.78 3.87
CA SER A 158 36.92 -14.06 5.30
C SER A 158 38.23 -14.78 5.67
N ALA A 159 38.69 -15.74 4.87
CA ALA A 159 39.99 -16.38 5.03
C ALA A 159 41.17 -15.39 4.85
N ALA A 160 41.01 -14.39 3.99
CA ALA A 160 41.98 -13.30 3.77
C ALA A 160 41.93 -12.20 4.84
N GLY A 161 41.06 -12.32 5.87
CA GLY A 161 41.03 -11.43 7.03
C GLY A 161 39.88 -10.40 7.05
N GLN A 162 39.05 -10.30 6.00
CA GLN A 162 37.86 -9.46 5.99
C GLN A 162 36.64 -10.22 6.54
N LYS A 163 36.48 -10.22 7.86
CA LYS A 163 35.47 -11.02 8.57
C LYS A 163 34.00 -10.57 8.40
N CYS A 164 33.74 -9.41 7.77
CA CYS A 164 32.39 -8.84 7.65
C CYS A 164 32.01 -8.44 6.23
N ALA A 165 32.70 -8.96 5.20
CA ALA A 165 32.31 -8.67 3.82
C ALA A 165 30.91 -9.23 3.54
N THR A 166 30.02 -8.40 3.02
CA THR A 166 28.69 -8.79 2.58
C THR A 166 28.66 -8.98 1.06
N ALA A 167 27.62 -9.63 0.55
CA ALA A 167 27.44 -9.74 -0.91
C ALA A 167 27.34 -8.36 -1.59
N GLU A 168 26.80 -7.34 -0.89
CA GLU A 168 26.76 -5.96 -1.40
C GLU A 168 28.16 -5.37 -1.54
N ASP A 169 29.03 -5.56 -0.54
CA ASP A 169 30.42 -5.09 -0.60
C ASP A 169 31.19 -5.70 -1.77
N VAL A 170 30.97 -6.99 -2.04
CA VAL A 170 31.53 -7.68 -3.20
C VAL A 170 31.04 -7.03 -4.50
N TRP A 171 29.74 -6.77 -4.63
CA TRP A 171 29.18 -6.15 -5.84
C TRP A 171 29.62 -4.69 -6.04
N VAL A 172 29.82 -3.94 -4.97
CA VAL A 172 30.36 -2.58 -5.01
C VAL A 172 31.84 -2.61 -5.41
N GLY A 173 32.62 -3.52 -4.82
CA GLY A 173 34.03 -3.69 -5.10
C GLY A 173 34.31 -4.03 -6.57
N ILE A 174 33.57 -4.98 -7.15
CA ILE A 174 33.74 -5.35 -8.57
C ILE A 174 33.43 -4.17 -9.53
N ARG A 175 32.68 -3.15 -9.08
CA ARG A 175 32.35 -1.95 -9.85
C ARG A 175 33.24 -0.75 -9.51
N HIS A 176 34.24 -0.92 -8.65
CA HIS A 176 35.20 0.13 -8.34
C HIS A 176 36.09 0.41 -9.55
N LYS A 177 36.40 1.70 -9.81
CA LYS A 177 37.19 2.14 -10.96
C LYS A 177 38.62 1.60 -10.99
N ASP A 178 39.12 1.10 -9.87
CA ASP A 178 40.49 0.57 -9.79
C ASP A 178 40.58 -0.89 -10.27
N ILE A 179 39.44 -1.55 -10.52
CA ILE A 179 39.34 -2.95 -10.96
C ILE A 179 38.85 -3.05 -12.42
N LEU A 180 38.33 -1.96 -12.99
CA LEU A 180 37.82 -1.85 -14.38
C LEU A 180 38.65 -0.86 -15.19
#